data_AF-A0A942HZI3-F1
#
_entry.id   AF-A0A942HZI3-F1
#
_cell.length_a   1.000
_cell.length_b   1.000
_cell.length_c   1.000
_cell.angle_alpha   90.00
_cell.angle_beta   90.00
_cell.angle_gamma   90.00
#
_symmetry.space_group_name_H-M   'P 1'
#
loop_
_entity.id
_entity.type
_entity.pdbx_description
1 polymer ?
#
loop_
_entity_poly.entity_id
_entity_poly.type
_entity_poly.pdbx_seq_one_letter_code
_entity_poly.pdbx_strand_id
1 'polypeptide(L)'
;MKSRYLILGITAASMLSACGGKFNAPNSVESSPANNSASIPDSTTGNTVPSNKVLQTFGTSLRQKSSLSESQVLALLNSGAVAINASGLGSSTDVNALIPIIIQGISQNIGTTIPGLNSSQIATLISGLGTSAIEASLVSSGGAISNSLIQNISTTLFQNLSAAGVSNGNLSSVSSVLMSSLVSYLGTSGLPSANLSALLQSLSSGAVLGVGNLNVASLGSVILSDILNKIGAGSIQGLSGISSSSSVLQTLINSLTAGSQSGLSQVVSSNSSLGLNLNQLLSNVISGQSANLGKLGLNPTEQQVISVLLQLLLAKI
;
A
#
# COMPACT_ATOMS: atom_id res chain seq x y z
N MET A 1 -58.30 4.65 45.86
CA MET A 1 -58.93 3.82 44.80
C MET A 1 -57.87 2.81 44.35
N LYS A 2 -57.82 1.58 44.90
CA LYS A 2 -58.57 0.34 44.57
C LYS A 2 -58.12 -0.36 43.26
N SER A 3 -57.68 -1.62 43.44
CA SER A 3 -57.54 -2.78 42.52
C SER A 3 -56.45 -2.75 41.43
N ARG A 4 -55.53 -3.73 41.29
CA ARG A 4 -55.52 -5.23 41.32
C ARG A 4 -55.82 -5.92 39.97
N TYR A 5 -54.98 -6.94 39.68
CA TYR A 5 -55.08 -8.06 38.71
C TYR A 5 -54.72 -7.75 37.23
N LEU A 6 -54.09 -8.63 36.43
CA LEU A 6 -54.27 -10.09 36.31
C LEU A 6 -53.05 -10.79 35.64
N ILE A 7 -52.80 -12.04 36.04
CA ILE A 7 -51.90 -13.06 35.46
C ILE A 7 -52.64 -13.81 34.34
N LEU A 8 -51.95 -14.17 33.24
CA LEU A 8 -52.28 -15.29 32.33
C LEU A 8 -51.01 -15.59 31.50
N GLY A 9 -50.38 -16.76 31.42
CA GLY A 9 -50.77 -18.12 31.76
C GLY A 9 -51.15 -18.91 30.50
N ILE A 10 -50.17 -19.41 29.71
CA ILE A 10 -50.38 -20.58 28.84
C ILE A 10 -49.13 -21.48 28.88
N THR A 11 -49.38 -22.69 29.36
CA THR A 11 -48.52 -23.87 29.42
C THR A 11 -48.94 -24.85 28.31
N ALA A 12 -48.06 -25.82 28.03
CA ALA A 12 -48.33 -27.16 27.49
C ALA A 12 -48.24 -27.30 25.95
N ALA A 13 -47.77 -28.41 25.39
CA ALA A 13 -47.00 -29.55 25.87
C ALA A 13 -46.66 -30.42 24.64
N SER A 14 -45.55 -31.17 24.75
CA SER A 14 -45.31 -32.55 24.30
C SER A 14 -45.78 -33.05 22.92
N MET A 15 -44.90 -33.77 22.21
CA MET A 15 -44.95 -35.22 21.88
C MET A 15 -43.71 -35.53 21.01
N LEU A 16 -42.65 -36.23 21.47
CA LEU A 16 -42.44 -37.67 21.72
C LEU A 16 -42.40 -38.58 20.46
N SER A 17 -41.28 -39.32 20.37
CA SER A 17 -41.08 -40.63 19.71
C SER A 17 -40.94 -40.67 18.18
N ALA A 18 -40.26 -41.62 17.55
CA ALA A 18 -39.22 -42.62 17.85
C ALA A 18 -39.04 -43.45 16.56
N CYS A 19 -38.01 -44.30 16.53
CA CYS A 19 -37.77 -45.43 15.62
C CYS A 19 -37.08 -45.16 14.28
N GLY A 20 -36.01 -45.92 14.08
CA GLY A 20 -35.19 -45.95 12.88
C GLY A 20 -35.61 -47.01 11.87
N GLY A 21 -34.84 -47.07 10.79
CA GLY A 21 -34.91 -48.09 9.77
C GLY A 21 -33.62 -48.12 8.97
N LYS A 22 -32.92 -49.27 9.02
CA LYS A 22 -31.86 -49.61 8.07
C LYS A 22 -32.51 -50.16 6.80
N PHE A 23 -32.12 -49.66 5.64
CA PHE A 23 -32.29 -50.36 4.36
C PHE A 23 -31.08 -50.08 3.47
N ASN A 24 -30.67 -51.09 2.73
CA ASN A 24 -29.42 -51.21 1.98
C ASN A 24 -29.72 -51.45 0.49
N ALA A 25 -28.75 -51.09 -0.37
CA ALA A 25 -28.50 -51.49 -1.78
C ALA A 25 -28.95 -50.51 -2.90
N PRO A 26 -28.43 -50.64 -4.16
CA PRO A 26 -27.09 -50.19 -4.60
C PRO A 26 -27.09 -49.46 -5.99
N ASN A 27 -25.88 -49.08 -6.47
CA ASN A 27 -25.52 -48.52 -7.81
C ASN A 27 -25.97 -47.06 -8.07
N SER A 28 -25.21 -46.16 -8.70
CA SER A 28 -24.16 -46.31 -9.71
C SER A 28 -23.35 -45.00 -9.84
N VAL A 29 -22.04 -45.13 -10.08
CA VAL A 29 -21.17 -44.28 -10.91
C VAL A 29 -21.30 -42.74 -10.77
N GLU A 30 -20.36 -42.13 -10.04
CA GLU A 30 -19.88 -40.79 -10.37
C GLU A 30 -18.37 -40.70 -10.12
N SER A 31 -17.60 -40.77 -11.20
CA SER A 31 -16.16 -40.56 -11.20
C SER A 31 -15.86 -39.05 -11.24
N SER A 32 -15.64 -38.44 -10.07
CA SER A 32 -14.89 -37.18 -9.96
C SER A 32 -13.38 -37.47 -9.92
N PRO A 33 -12.54 -36.77 -10.68
CA PRO A 33 -11.13 -36.66 -10.34
C PRO A 33 -10.96 -35.64 -9.21
N ALA A 34 -10.54 -36.15 -8.06
CA ALA A 34 -10.01 -35.36 -6.94
C ALA A 34 -8.56 -34.90 -7.21
N ASN A 35 -8.22 -33.74 -6.64
CA ASN A 35 -6.91 -33.15 -6.28
C ASN A 35 -6.71 -31.75 -6.88
N ASN A 36 -6.33 -30.70 -6.16
CA ASN A 36 -5.75 -30.57 -4.82
C ASN A 36 -6.12 -29.18 -4.28
N SER A 37 -7.07 -29.09 -3.34
CA SER A 37 -7.12 -27.96 -2.42
C SER A 37 -6.50 -28.43 -1.12
N ALA A 38 -5.24 -28.09 -0.91
CA ALA A 38 -4.60 -28.27 0.37
C ALA A 38 -5.35 -27.44 1.41
N SER A 39 -6.17 -28.10 2.22
CA SER A 39 -6.77 -27.53 3.42
C SER A 39 -5.64 -27.16 4.37
N ILE A 40 -5.50 -25.86 4.65
CA ILE A 40 -4.61 -25.36 5.69
C ILE A 40 -5.19 -25.84 7.05
N PRO A 41 -4.40 -26.48 7.91
CA PRO A 41 -4.90 -26.98 9.18
C PRO A 41 -5.23 -25.82 10.13
N ASP A 42 -6.46 -25.85 10.62
CA ASP A 42 -6.94 -25.13 11.79
C ASP A 42 -6.10 -25.54 13.01
N SER A 43 -5.39 -24.59 13.61
CA SER A 43 -4.72 -24.78 14.89
C SER A 43 -5.12 -23.68 15.87
N THR A 44 -5.95 -24.11 16.81
CA THR A 44 -6.44 -23.38 17.96
C THR A 44 -5.32 -23.17 18.98
N THR A 45 -4.60 -22.06 18.88
CA THR A 45 -3.87 -21.45 20.01
C THR A 45 -3.93 -19.92 19.89
N GLY A 46 -4.81 -19.27 20.65
CA GLY A 46 -4.63 -17.92 21.22
C GLY A 46 -4.23 -16.71 20.35
N ASN A 47 -4.19 -16.80 19.02
CA ASN A 47 -3.85 -15.69 18.12
C ASN A 47 -4.87 -15.67 16.97
N THR A 48 -5.94 -14.91 17.13
CA THR A 48 -7.02 -14.83 16.14
C THR A 48 -6.51 -14.18 14.85
N VAL A 49 -6.57 -14.92 13.74
CA VAL A 49 -6.42 -14.36 12.39
C VAL A 49 -7.44 -13.22 12.23
N PRO A 50 -7.06 -12.03 11.73
CA PRO A 50 -7.98 -10.93 11.58
C PRO A 50 -9.19 -11.31 10.70
N SER A 51 -10.41 -11.03 11.17
CA SER A 51 -11.64 -11.47 10.50
C SER A 51 -11.94 -10.72 9.19
N ASN A 52 -11.29 -9.58 8.95
CA ASN A 52 -11.52 -8.78 7.75
C ASN A 52 -10.82 -9.38 6.52
N LYS A 53 -11.59 -9.67 5.45
CA LYS A 53 -11.08 -10.30 4.22
C LYS A 53 -9.98 -9.50 3.54
N VAL A 54 -10.06 -8.16 3.51
CA VAL A 54 -9.03 -7.30 2.91
C VAL A 54 -7.73 -7.42 3.70
N LEU A 55 -7.82 -7.43 5.03
CA LEU A 55 -6.66 -7.61 5.91
C LEU A 55 -6.04 -9.02 5.81
N GLN A 56 -6.84 -10.05 5.54
CA GLN A 56 -6.32 -11.40 5.26
C GLN A 56 -5.55 -11.45 3.95
N THR A 57 -6.12 -10.93 2.85
CA THR A 57 -5.42 -10.82 1.56
C THR A 57 -4.11 -10.06 1.71
N PHE A 58 -4.17 -8.93 2.42
CA PHE A 58 -3.01 -8.11 2.75
C PHE A 58 -1.96 -8.93 3.53
N GLY A 59 -2.36 -9.67 4.56
CA GLY A 59 -1.48 -10.49 5.38
C GLY A 59 -0.81 -11.62 4.62
N THR A 60 -1.53 -12.29 3.71
CA THR A 60 -0.93 -13.31 2.83
C THR A 60 0.17 -12.73 1.97
N SER A 61 -0.07 -11.56 1.36
CA SER A 61 0.93 -10.88 0.53
C SER A 61 2.14 -10.43 1.37
N LEU A 62 1.91 -9.87 2.57
CA LEU A 62 2.99 -9.43 3.45
C LEU A 62 3.86 -10.61 3.94
N ARG A 63 3.26 -11.76 4.24
CA ARG A 63 3.99 -12.99 4.62
C ARG A 63 4.93 -13.46 3.52
N GLN A 64 4.50 -13.37 2.25
CA GLN A 64 5.31 -13.81 1.12
C GLN A 64 6.47 -12.86 0.80
N LYS A 65 6.33 -11.58 1.13
CA LYS A 65 7.29 -10.53 0.77
C LYS A 65 8.20 -10.07 1.91
N SER A 66 7.95 -10.50 3.14
CA SER A 66 8.73 -10.09 4.31
C SER A 66 9.57 -11.26 4.84
N SER A 67 10.80 -10.97 5.27
CA SER A 67 11.68 -11.93 5.96
C SER A 67 11.34 -12.07 7.45
N LEU A 68 10.11 -11.72 7.84
CA LEU A 68 9.65 -11.68 9.22
C LEU A 68 9.22 -13.06 9.70
N SER A 69 9.30 -13.29 11.02
CA SER A 69 8.68 -14.46 11.63
C SER A 69 7.16 -14.38 11.54
N GLU A 70 6.51 -15.55 11.60
CA GLU A 70 5.04 -15.66 11.68
C GLU A 70 4.45 -14.84 12.82
N SER A 71 5.09 -14.82 13.98
CA SER A 71 4.69 -14.01 15.14
C SER A 71 4.80 -12.51 14.88
N GLN A 72 5.87 -12.05 14.21
CA GLN A 72 6.05 -10.64 13.85
C GLN A 72 5.00 -10.19 12.85
N VAL A 73 4.71 -11.00 11.82
CA VAL A 73 3.66 -10.67 10.85
C VAL A 73 2.29 -10.61 11.52
N LEU A 74 1.97 -11.55 12.41
CA LEU A 74 0.71 -11.52 13.16
C LEU A 74 0.58 -10.28 14.04
N ALA A 75 1.67 -9.87 14.71
CA ALA A 75 1.66 -8.68 15.55
C ALA A 75 1.39 -7.41 14.72
N LEU A 76 2.03 -7.27 13.55
CA LEU A 76 1.73 -6.17 12.62
C LEU A 76 0.28 -6.20 12.14
N LEU A 77 -0.23 -7.38 11.73
CA LEU A 77 -1.61 -7.51 11.28
C LEU A 77 -2.62 -7.18 12.39
N ASN A 78 -2.29 -7.47 13.65
CA ASN A 78 -3.09 -7.06 14.78
C ASN A 78 -3.13 -5.52 14.93
N SER A 79 -2.02 -4.82 14.72
CA SER A 79 -2.01 -3.34 14.67
C SER A 79 -2.92 -2.80 13.57
N GLY A 80 -2.94 -3.44 12.40
CA GLY A 80 -3.89 -3.13 11.32
C GLY A 80 -5.34 -3.37 11.73
N ALA A 81 -5.65 -4.49 12.37
CA ALA A 81 -6.99 -4.82 12.85
C ALA A 81 -7.48 -3.82 13.91
N VAL A 82 -6.61 -3.42 14.84
CA VAL A 82 -6.92 -2.38 15.83
C VAL A 82 -7.27 -1.06 15.15
N ALA A 83 -6.53 -0.65 14.13
CA ALA A 83 -6.82 0.57 13.38
C ALA A 83 -8.16 0.51 12.62
N ILE A 84 -8.48 -0.64 12.00
CA ILE A 84 -9.79 -0.87 11.37
C ILE A 84 -10.92 -0.71 12.38
N ASN A 85 -10.80 -1.35 13.54
CA ASN A 85 -11.83 -1.31 14.58
C ASN A 85 -11.98 0.09 15.19
N ALA A 86 -10.87 0.78 15.45
CA ALA A 86 -10.87 2.16 15.93
C ALA A 86 -11.53 3.13 14.93
N SER A 87 -11.47 2.82 13.63
CA SER A 87 -12.12 3.60 12.57
C SER A 87 -13.59 3.21 12.34
N GLY A 88 -14.13 2.26 13.10
CA GLY A 88 -15.51 1.76 12.93
C GLY A 88 -15.72 0.91 11.67
N LEU A 89 -14.64 0.43 11.04
CA LEU A 89 -14.67 -0.28 9.76
C LEU A 89 -14.56 -1.82 9.91
N GLY A 90 -14.74 -2.36 11.11
CA GLY A 90 -14.57 -3.80 11.40
C GLY A 90 -15.33 -4.73 10.45
N SER A 91 -16.54 -4.33 10.06
CA SER A 91 -17.42 -5.07 9.14
C SER A 91 -17.40 -4.53 7.70
N SER A 92 -16.57 -3.52 7.40
CA SER A 92 -16.50 -2.92 6.07
C SER A 92 -15.83 -3.86 5.07
N THR A 93 -16.23 -3.73 3.82
CA THR A 93 -15.57 -4.35 2.66
C THR A 93 -15.04 -3.32 1.67
N ASP A 94 -15.17 -2.02 1.98
CA ASP A 94 -14.68 -0.94 1.12
C ASP A 94 -13.15 -0.88 1.17
N VAL A 95 -12.53 -1.41 0.12
CA VAL A 95 -11.08 -1.45 -0.07
C VAL A 95 -10.46 -0.05 -0.04
N ASN A 96 -11.17 0.97 -0.56
CA ASN A 96 -10.64 2.33 -0.62
C ASN A 96 -10.53 2.96 0.78
N ALA A 97 -11.43 2.57 1.69
CA ALA A 97 -11.41 3.01 3.09
C ALA A 97 -10.47 2.14 3.94
N LEU A 98 -10.46 0.83 3.72
CA LEU A 98 -9.74 -0.12 4.57
C LEU A 98 -8.22 -0.08 4.36
N ILE A 99 -7.74 -0.05 3.12
CA ILE A 99 -6.30 -0.19 2.85
C ILE A 99 -5.46 0.93 3.46
N PRO A 100 -5.82 2.23 3.31
CA PRO A 100 -5.09 3.30 3.99
C PRO A 100 -5.06 3.12 5.52
N ILE A 101 -6.18 2.71 6.13
CA ILE A 101 -6.26 2.46 7.57
C ILE A 101 -5.36 1.29 8.00
N ILE A 102 -5.31 0.21 7.21
CA ILE A 102 -4.42 -0.94 7.45
C ILE A 102 -2.95 -0.49 7.40
N ILE A 103 -2.56 0.25 6.35
CA ILE A 103 -1.20 0.77 6.22
C ILE A 103 -0.85 1.64 7.41
N GLN A 104 -1.75 2.56 7.80
CA GLN A 104 -1.53 3.46 8.92
C GLN A 104 -1.33 2.68 10.23
N GLY A 105 -2.23 1.74 10.54
CA GLY A 105 -2.14 0.91 11.74
C GLY A 105 -0.85 0.10 11.82
N ILE A 106 -0.45 -0.52 10.72
CA ILE A 106 0.80 -1.31 10.65
C ILE A 106 2.03 -0.40 10.75
N SER A 107 2.11 0.63 9.90
CA SER A 107 3.30 1.49 9.79
C SER A 107 3.62 2.19 11.11
N GLN A 108 2.63 2.65 11.87
CA GLN A 108 2.86 3.29 13.18
C GLN A 108 3.45 2.36 14.24
N ASN A 109 3.40 1.05 14.03
CA ASN A 109 3.81 0.05 15.02
C ASN A 109 5.02 -0.79 14.58
N ILE A 110 5.61 -0.54 13.39
CA ILE A 110 6.78 -1.30 12.92
C ILE A 110 7.94 -1.22 13.92
N GLY A 111 8.36 0.01 14.27
CA GLY A 111 9.53 0.23 15.12
C GLY A 111 9.35 -0.22 16.58
N THR A 112 8.11 -0.34 17.04
CA THR A 112 7.78 -0.76 18.42
C THR A 112 7.50 -2.25 18.53
N THR A 113 6.87 -2.84 17.51
CA THR A 113 6.48 -4.26 17.48
C THR A 113 7.66 -5.16 17.14
N ILE A 114 8.62 -4.65 16.36
CA ILE A 114 9.79 -5.40 15.92
C ILE A 114 11.05 -4.68 16.39
N PRO A 115 11.53 -4.95 17.61
CA PRO A 115 12.70 -4.27 18.15
C PRO A 115 13.97 -4.65 17.37
N GLY A 116 14.89 -3.69 17.24
CA GLY A 116 16.22 -3.92 16.67
C GLY A 116 16.30 -3.90 15.14
N LEU A 117 15.23 -3.51 14.44
CA LEU A 117 15.30 -3.31 12.99
C LEU A 117 16.23 -2.15 12.64
N ASN A 118 17.16 -2.40 11.70
CA ASN A 118 17.95 -1.34 11.09
C ASN A 118 17.18 -0.66 9.94
N SER A 119 17.68 0.47 9.45
CA SER A 119 17.01 1.27 8.42
C SER A 119 16.78 0.52 7.11
N SER A 120 17.65 -0.41 6.72
CA SER A 120 17.44 -1.24 5.53
C SER A 120 16.29 -2.22 5.73
N GLN A 121 16.19 -2.85 6.91
CA GLN A 121 15.09 -3.77 7.22
C GLN A 121 13.75 -3.03 7.31
N ILE A 122 13.74 -1.84 7.91
CA ILE A 122 12.56 -0.96 7.92
C ILE A 122 12.18 -0.57 6.49
N ALA A 123 13.15 -0.22 5.63
CA ALA A 123 12.88 0.11 4.23
C ALA A 123 12.23 -1.07 3.48
N THR A 124 12.79 -2.27 3.62
CA THR A 124 12.23 -3.49 3.01
C THR A 124 10.83 -3.78 3.54
N LEU A 125 10.59 -3.61 4.84
CA LEU A 125 9.28 -3.87 5.44
C LEU A 125 8.22 -2.86 5.00
N ILE A 126 8.53 -1.57 4.98
CA ILE A 126 7.61 -0.54 4.49
C ILE A 126 7.33 -0.72 2.99
N SER A 127 8.35 -1.11 2.21
CA SER A 127 8.19 -1.46 0.80
C SER A 127 7.31 -2.70 0.61
N GLY A 128 7.49 -3.72 1.44
CA GLY A 128 6.64 -4.92 1.49
C GLY A 128 5.20 -4.58 1.86
N LEU A 129 4.99 -3.71 2.86
CA LEU A 129 3.69 -3.18 3.26
C LEU A 129 3.00 -2.48 2.08
N GLY A 130 3.71 -1.60 1.39
CA GLY A 130 3.15 -0.85 0.27
C GLY A 130 2.82 -1.71 -0.96
N THR A 131 3.71 -2.63 -1.33
CA THR A 131 3.44 -3.57 -2.44
C THR A 131 2.33 -4.56 -2.09
N SER A 132 2.23 -5.01 -0.84
CA SER A 132 1.12 -5.84 -0.34
C SER A 132 -0.22 -5.09 -0.36
N ALA A 133 -0.21 -3.78 -0.09
CA ALA A 133 -1.41 -2.95 -0.19
C ALA A 133 -1.91 -2.85 -1.63
N ILE A 134 -1.01 -2.63 -2.58
CA ILE A 134 -1.36 -2.60 -4.01
C ILE A 134 -1.88 -3.98 -4.44
N GLU A 135 -1.23 -5.07 -4.03
CA GLU A 135 -1.68 -6.43 -4.32
C GLU A 135 -3.07 -6.70 -3.77
N ALA A 136 -3.31 -6.38 -2.49
CA ALA A 136 -4.60 -6.56 -1.85
C ALA A 136 -5.69 -5.73 -2.54
N SER A 137 -5.35 -4.53 -3.03
CA SER A 137 -6.25 -3.71 -3.83
C SER A 137 -6.62 -4.42 -5.13
N LEU A 138 -5.63 -4.90 -5.88
CA LEU A 138 -5.85 -5.57 -7.17
C LEU A 138 -6.68 -6.85 -7.01
N VAL A 139 -6.35 -7.69 -6.04
CA VAL A 139 -7.05 -8.96 -5.78
C VAL A 139 -8.48 -8.70 -5.28
N SER A 140 -8.67 -7.72 -4.39
CA SER A 140 -9.99 -7.46 -3.80
C SER A 140 -10.93 -6.70 -4.73
N SER A 141 -10.40 -5.95 -5.70
CA SER A 141 -11.15 -5.18 -6.68
C SER A 141 -11.25 -5.85 -8.07
N GLY A 142 -10.83 -7.12 -8.20
CA GLY A 142 -10.96 -7.88 -9.45
C GLY A 142 -10.07 -7.38 -10.59
N GLY A 143 -8.90 -6.82 -10.27
CA GLY A 143 -7.90 -6.33 -11.23
C GLY A 143 -8.01 -4.85 -11.58
N ALA A 144 -9.05 -4.14 -11.14
CA ALA A 144 -9.15 -2.68 -11.25
C ALA A 144 -8.65 -2.01 -9.97
N ILE A 145 -7.87 -0.94 -10.11
CA ILE A 145 -7.43 -0.12 -8.97
C ILE A 145 -7.62 1.36 -9.29
N SER A 146 -8.15 2.13 -8.34
CA SER A 146 -8.43 3.54 -8.56
C SER A 146 -7.17 4.39 -8.38
N ASN A 147 -7.08 5.46 -9.17
CA ASN A 147 -6.03 6.47 -9.06
C ASN A 147 -5.98 7.08 -7.64
N SER A 148 -7.14 7.34 -7.04
CA SER A 148 -7.24 7.90 -5.68
C SER A 148 -6.74 6.91 -4.63
N LEU A 149 -7.00 5.60 -4.79
CA LEU A 149 -6.49 4.60 -3.85
C LEU A 149 -4.97 4.50 -3.91
N ILE A 150 -4.36 4.49 -5.10
CA ILE A 150 -2.90 4.52 -5.22
C ILE A 150 -2.30 5.79 -4.60
N GLN A 151 -2.92 6.94 -4.84
CA GLN A 151 -2.49 8.19 -4.20
C GLN A 151 -2.58 8.07 -2.68
N ASN A 152 -3.68 7.58 -2.13
CA ASN A 152 -3.88 7.40 -0.68
C ASN A 152 -2.90 6.39 -0.08
N ILE A 153 -2.64 5.27 -0.75
CA ILE A 153 -1.63 4.27 -0.34
C ILE A 153 -0.26 4.96 -0.22
N SER A 154 0.14 5.67 -1.28
CA SER A 154 1.43 6.37 -1.33
C SER A 154 1.53 7.44 -0.25
N THR A 155 0.54 8.34 -0.17
CA THR A 155 0.47 9.39 0.86
C THR A 155 0.60 8.81 2.26
N THR A 156 -0.15 7.74 2.56
CA THR A 156 -0.15 7.09 3.87
C THR A 156 1.21 6.46 4.19
N LEU A 157 1.86 5.81 3.24
CA LEU A 157 3.18 5.21 3.46
C LEU A 157 4.24 6.28 3.75
N PHE A 158 4.31 7.31 2.91
CA PHE A 158 5.34 8.34 3.01
C PHE A 158 5.15 9.23 4.25
N GLN A 159 3.92 9.56 4.64
CA GLN A 159 3.67 10.35 5.84
C GLN A 159 3.93 9.59 7.15
N ASN A 160 3.92 8.26 7.13
CA ASN A 160 4.13 7.44 8.33
C ASN A 160 5.57 6.90 8.44
N LEU A 161 6.52 7.31 7.59
CA LEU A 161 7.92 6.84 7.67
C LEU A 161 8.54 7.08 9.04
N SER A 162 8.39 8.28 9.60
CA SER A 162 8.91 8.58 10.94
C SER A 162 8.23 7.75 12.03
N ALA A 163 6.91 7.55 11.93
CA ALA A 163 6.16 6.73 12.88
C ALA A 163 6.53 5.24 12.78
N ALA A 164 6.99 4.79 11.61
CA ALA A 164 7.55 3.45 11.41
C ALA A 164 8.95 3.26 11.99
N GLY A 165 9.52 4.27 12.64
CA GLY A 165 10.84 4.23 13.25
C GLY A 165 11.97 4.62 12.30
N VAL A 166 11.67 5.22 11.14
CA VAL A 166 12.70 5.76 10.26
C VAL A 166 13.24 7.06 10.85
N SER A 167 14.51 7.04 11.27
CA SER A 167 15.23 8.23 11.71
C SER A 167 15.36 9.27 10.60
N ASN A 168 15.40 10.56 10.94
CA ASN A 168 15.54 11.66 9.97
C ASN A 168 16.71 11.49 8.99
N GLY A 169 17.87 11.03 9.46
CA GLY A 169 19.05 10.80 8.61
C GLY A 169 18.90 9.66 7.59
N ASN A 170 17.84 8.85 7.70
CA ASN A 170 17.54 7.75 6.79
C ASN A 170 16.25 7.97 5.98
N LEU A 171 15.48 9.03 6.23
CA LEU A 171 14.21 9.27 5.55
C LEU A 171 14.35 9.31 4.03
N SER A 172 15.38 9.99 3.52
CA SER A 172 15.60 10.11 2.08
C SER A 172 15.97 8.76 1.45
N SER A 173 16.86 7.99 2.08
CA SER A 173 17.24 6.65 1.61
C SER A 173 16.05 5.68 1.61
N VAL A 174 15.28 5.64 2.70
CA VAL A 174 14.07 4.80 2.79
C VAL A 174 13.02 5.24 1.77
N SER A 175 12.84 6.55 1.57
CA SER A 175 11.92 7.11 0.57
C SER A 175 12.30 6.67 -0.85
N SER A 176 13.60 6.61 -1.17
CA SER A 176 14.08 6.13 -2.46
C SER A 176 13.72 4.66 -2.69
N VAL A 177 14.01 3.81 -1.70
CA VAL A 177 13.74 2.36 -1.77
C VAL A 177 12.24 2.09 -1.86
N LEU A 178 11.44 2.80 -1.07
CA LEU A 178 9.98 2.71 -1.10
C LEU A 178 9.44 3.11 -2.47
N MET A 179 9.83 4.28 -2.99
CA MET A 179 9.36 4.74 -4.30
C MET A 179 9.76 3.75 -5.40
N SER A 180 11.00 3.28 -5.39
CA SER A 180 11.50 2.30 -6.36
C SER A 180 10.69 1.00 -6.32
N SER A 181 10.40 0.50 -5.12
CA SER A 181 9.63 -0.74 -4.94
C SER A 181 8.20 -0.61 -5.44
N LEU A 182 7.53 0.52 -5.15
CA LEU A 182 6.15 0.76 -5.57
C LEU A 182 6.04 0.94 -7.09
N VAL A 183 6.96 1.71 -7.70
CA VAL A 183 7.01 1.90 -9.15
C VAL A 183 7.28 0.57 -9.85
N SER A 184 8.29 -0.18 -9.39
CA SER A 184 8.63 -1.48 -9.95
C SER A 184 7.44 -2.44 -9.86
N TYR A 185 6.77 -2.50 -8.70
CA TYR A 185 5.63 -3.40 -8.50
C TYR A 185 4.49 -3.09 -9.45
N LEU A 186 4.08 -1.81 -9.58
CA LEU A 186 3.05 -1.41 -10.53
C LEU A 186 3.43 -1.76 -11.96
N GLY A 187 4.69 -1.53 -12.33
CA GLY A 187 5.24 -1.85 -13.64
C GLY A 187 5.19 -3.33 -14.00
N THR A 188 5.32 -4.22 -13.01
CA THR A 188 5.28 -5.67 -13.20
C THR A 188 3.94 -6.32 -12.85
N SER A 189 2.94 -5.54 -12.44
CA SER A 189 1.62 -6.04 -12.00
C SER A 189 0.70 -6.52 -13.13
N GLY A 190 1.17 -6.51 -14.40
CA GLY A 190 0.36 -6.91 -15.55
C GLY A 190 -0.75 -5.93 -15.92
N LEU A 191 -0.69 -4.69 -15.42
CA LEU A 191 -1.66 -3.64 -15.70
C LEU A 191 -1.50 -3.10 -17.14
N PRO A 192 -2.59 -2.71 -17.82
CA PRO A 192 -2.50 -2.03 -19.11
C PRO A 192 -1.64 -0.76 -19.03
N SER A 193 -0.85 -0.48 -20.07
CA SER A 193 0.11 0.64 -20.08
C SER A 193 -0.52 2.03 -19.86
N ALA A 194 -1.72 2.26 -20.39
CA ALA A 194 -2.47 3.49 -20.16
C ALA A 194 -2.88 3.65 -18.68
N ASN A 195 -3.27 2.54 -18.04
CA ASN A 195 -3.60 2.53 -16.62
C ASN A 195 -2.34 2.73 -15.78
N LEU A 196 -1.22 2.09 -16.15
CA LEU A 196 0.06 2.24 -15.46
C LEU A 196 0.50 3.71 -15.41
N SER A 197 0.40 4.44 -16.52
CA SER A 197 0.79 5.86 -16.59
C SER A 197 0.00 6.73 -15.60
N ALA A 198 -1.32 6.52 -15.51
CA ALA A 198 -2.17 7.24 -14.56
C ALA A 198 -1.89 6.85 -13.11
N LEU A 199 -1.66 5.56 -12.85
CA LEU A 199 -1.33 5.07 -11.50
C LEU A 199 0.04 5.55 -11.02
N LEU A 200 1.05 5.61 -11.90
CA LEU A 200 2.35 6.18 -11.56
C LEU A 200 2.27 7.69 -11.28
N GLN A 201 1.41 8.41 -12.01
CA GLN A 201 1.14 9.81 -11.72
C GLN A 201 0.53 9.97 -10.31
N SER A 202 -0.50 9.17 -9.98
CA SER A 202 -1.09 9.14 -8.63
C SER A 202 -0.11 8.73 -7.55
N LEU A 203 0.73 7.72 -7.82
CA LEU A 203 1.73 7.22 -6.89
C LEU A 203 2.72 8.33 -6.53
N SER A 204 3.26 9.00 -7.55
CA SER A 204 4.22 10.09 -7.40
C SER A 204 3.62 11.30 -6.72
N SER A 205 2.37 11.65 -7.07
CA SER A 205 1.62 12.71 -6.37
C SER A 205 1.46 12.38 -4.89
N GLY A 206 1.02 11.16 -4.57
CA GLY A 206 0.84 10.73 -3.18
C GLY A 206 2.17 10.65 -2.41
N ALA A 207 3.26 10.25 -3.05
CA ALA A 207 4.57 10.17 -2.39
C ALA A 207 5.02 11.55 -1.91
N VAL A 208 4.91 12.56 -2.80
CA VAL A 208 5.30 13.93 -2.45
C VAL A 208 4.32 14.57 -1.47
N LEU A 209 3.01 14.33 -1.62
CA LEU A 209 2.01 14.73 -0.63
C LEU A 209 2.32 14.15 0.76
N GLY A 210 2.61 12.86 0.84
CA GLY A 210 2.94 12.18 2.09
C GLY A 210 4.18 12.77 2.76
N VAL A 211 5.22 13.07 1.99
CA VAL A 211 6.42 13.76 2.53
C VAL A 211 6.12 15.20 2.94
N GLY A 212 5.25 15.91 2.21
CA GLY A 212 4.77 17.23 2.61
C GLY A 212 3.87 17.22 3.84
N ASN A 213 3.33 16.06 4.20
CA ASN A 213 2.56 15.84 5.44
C ASN A 213 3.43 15.36 6.61
N LEU A 214 4.64 14.85 6.35
CA LEU A 214 5.65 14.79 7.42
C LEU A 214 5.86 16.21 7.90
N ASN A 215 5.98 16.43 9.21
CA ASN A 215 6.06 17.76 9.79
C ASN A 215 7.20 18.60 9.14
N VAL A 216 6.88 19.32 8.06
CA VAL A 216 7.85 19.96 7.16
C VAL A 216 8.62 21.03 7.91
N ALA A 217 7.94 21.72 8.83
CA ALA A 217 8.54 22.68 9.74
C ALA A 217 9.62 22.05 10.63
N SER A 218 9.48 20.77 11.01
CA SER A 218 10.45 20.06 11.85
C SER A 218 11.53 19.29 11.07
N LEU A 219 11.28 18.93 9.80
CA LEU A 219 12.27 18.29 8.94
C LEU A 219 13.34 19.26 8.44
N GLY A 220 12.99 20.53 8.27
CA GLY A 220 13.87 21.53 7.66
C GLY A 220 13.96 21.36 6.13
N SER A 221 14.29 22.46 5.45
CA SER A 221 14.28 22.54 3.98
C SER A 221 15.32 21.64 3.29
N VAL A 222 16.46 21.38 3.96
CA VAL A 222 17.54 20.52 3.43
C VAL A 222 17.09 19.07 3.37
N ILE A 223 16.48 18.55 4.44
CA ILE A 223 16.01 17.16 4.49
C ILE A 223 14.86 16.96 3.49
N LEU A 224 13.93 17.91 3.40
CA LEU A 224 12.85 17.85 2.40
C LEU A 224 13.42 17.79 0.98
N SER A 225 14.39 18.64 0.65
CA SER A 225 15.02 18.68 -0.68
C SER A 225 15.70 17.35 -1.01
N ASP A 226 16.42 16.75 -0.04
CA ASP A 226 17.06 15.45 -0.22
C ASP A 226 16.02 14.32 -0.39
N ILE A 227 14.93 14.31 0.39
CA ILE A 227 13.85 13.34 0.23
C ILE A 227 13.22 13.44 -1.17
N LEU A 228 12.92 14.65 -1.65
CA LEU A 228 12.35 14.87 -2.99
C LEU A 228 13.30 14.42 -4.10
N ASN A 229 14.60 14.70 -3.96
CA ASN A 229 15.62 14.17 -4.85
C ASN A 229 15.61 12.64 -4.85
N LYS A 230 15.56 12.01 -3.67
CA LYS A 230 15.53 10.56 -3.54
C LYS A 230 14.25 9.90 -4.02
N ILE A 231 13.09 10.58 -3.94
CA ILE A 231 11.84 10.16 -4.60
C ILE A 231 12.02 10.16 -6.12
N GLY A 232 12.59 11.23 -6.69
CA GLY A 232 12.90 11.29 -8.11
C GLY A 232 13.83 10.16 -8.55
N ALA A 233 14.92 9.94 -7.81
CA ALA A 233 15.86 8.85 -8.04
C ALA A 233 15.19 7.47 -7.92
N GLY A 234 14.41 7.25 -6.87
CA GLY A 234 13.68 5.99 -6.62
C GLY A 234 12.70 5.68 -7.74
N SER A 235 12.02 6.70 -8.27
CA SER A 235 11.09 6.56 -9.38
C SER A 235 11.76 5.96 -10.63
N ILE A 236 12.92 6.49 -11.02
CA ILE A 236 13.67 5.98 -12.19
C ILE A 236 14.27 4.60 -11.92
N GLN A 237 14.77 4.36 -10.71
CA GLN A 237 15.25 3.04 -10.32
C GLN A 237 14.14 1.99 -10.40
N GLY A 238 12.91 2.30 -9.97
CA GLY A 238 11.77 1.39 -10.10
C GLY A 238 11.39 1.09 -11.56
N LEU A 239 11.57 2.05 -12.47
CA LEU A 239 11.34 1.83 -13.90
C LEU A 239 12.38 0.90 -14.54
N SER A 240 13.58 0.75 -13.96
CA SER A 240 14.62 -0.13 -14.53
C SER A 240 14.21 -1.60 -14.59
N GLY A 241 13.27 -2.02 -13.73
CA GLY A 241 12.71 -3.36 -13.74
C GLY A 241 11.60 -3.58 -14.78
N ILE A 242 11.19 -2.52 -15.50
CA ILE A 242 10.10 -2.58 -16.48
C ILE A 242 10.71 -2.75 -17.88
N SER A 243 10.54 -3.92 -18.49
CA SER A 243 10.91 -4.13 -19.89
C SER A 243 9.97 -3.31 -20.78
N SER A 244 10.46 -2.20 -21.32
CA SER A 244 9.67 -1.24 -22.11
C SER A 244 10.53 -0.50 -23.13
N SER A 245 9.91 -0.01 -24.20
CA SER A 245 10.60 0.83 -25.17
C SER A 245 10.96 2.20 -24.58
N SER A 246 11.93 2.90 -25.17
CA SER A 246 12.31 4.25 -24.77
C SER A 246 11.17 5.26 -24.88
N SER A 247 10.24 5.09 -25.82
CA SER A 247 9.02 5.91 -25.94
C SER A 247 8.04 5.68 -24.79
N VAL A 248 7.88 4.42 -24.35
CA VAL A 248 7.06 4.09 -23.18
C VAL A 248 7.72 4.65 -21.93
N LEU A 249 9.03 4.47 -21.75
CA LEU A 249 9.77 5.04 -20.61
C LEU A 249 9.65 6.56 -20.54
N GLN A 250 9.76 7.28 -21.67
CA GLN A 250 9.49 8.72 -21.72
C GLN A 250 8.11 9.08 -21.19
N THR A 251 7.08 8.31 -21.58
CA THR A 251 5.71 8.51 -21.11
C THR A 251 5.58 8.27 -19.60
N LEU A 252 6.15 7.18 -19.08
CA LEU A 252 6.11 6.85 -17.65
C LEU A 252 6.87 7.88 -16.80
N ILE A 253 8.02 8.35 -17.27
CA ILE A 253 8.81 9.41 -16.61
C ILE A 253 8.05 10.73 -16.60
N ASN A 254 7.39 11.08 -17.71
CA ASN A 254 6.53 12.26 -17.76
C ASN A 254 5.38 12.15 -16.75
N SER A 255 4.72 11.00 -16.66
CA SER A 255 3.66 10.75 -15.67
C SER A 255 4.16 10.88 -14.23
N LEU A 256 5.31 10.29 -13.89
CA LEU A 256 5.92 10.41 -12.57
C LEU A 256 6.24 11.88 -12.24
N THR A 257 6.77 12.63 -13.19
CA THR A 257 7.13 14.04 -13.01
C THR A 257 5.88 14.91 -12.82
N ALA A 258 4.87 14.73 -13.67
CA ALA A 258 3.58 15.42 -13.56
C ALA A 258 2.87 15.11 -12.23
N GLY A 259 2.97 13.86 -11.76
CA GLY A 259 2.47 13.45 -10.45
C GLY A 259 3.15 14.21 -9.32
N SER A 260 4.48 14.23 -9.31
CA SER A 260 5.27 14.98 -8.33
C SER A 260 4.95 16.48 -8.37
N GLN A 261 4.82 17.09 -9.54
CA GLN A 261 4.42 18.49 -9.68
C GLN A 261 3.03 18.74 -9.08
N SER A 262 2.05 17.87 -9.35
CA SER A 262 0.71 17.97 -8.79
C SER A 262 0.71 17.85 -7.26
N GLY A 263 1.46 16.89 -6.72
CA GLY A 263 1.62 16.73 -5.27
C GLY A 263 2.31 17.94 -4.62
N LEU A 264 3.40 18.44 -5.23
CA LEU A 264 4.10 19.63 -4.74
C LEU A 264 3.24 20.88 -4.77
N SER A 265 2.44 21.08 -5.82
CA SER A 265 1.51 22.22 -5.91
C SER A 265 0.54 22.23 -4.73
N GLN A 266 0.01 21.06 -4.37
CA GLN A 266 -0.83 20.89 -3.19
C GLN A 266 -0.05 21.14 -1.89
N VAL A 267 1.16 20.58 -1.74
CA VAL A 267 2.01 20.81 -0.55
C VAL A 267 2.29 22.30 -0.36
N VAL A 268 2.67 23.02 -1.42
CA VAL A 268 2.93 24.46 -1.39
C VAL A 268 1.65 25.22 -1.01
N SER A 269 0.50 24.83 -1.57
CA SER A 269 -0.78 25.47 -1.26
C SER A 269 -1.19 25.26 0.20
N SER A 270 -1.06 24.04 0.72
CA SER A 270 -1.37 23.69 2.10
C SER A 270 -0.37 24.24 3.12
N ASN A 271 0.84 24.61 2.69
CA ASN A 271 1.91 25.14 3.54
C ASN A 271 2.36 26.54 3.09
N SER A 272 1.43 27.35 2.59
CA SER A 272 1.73 28.69 2.05
C SER A 272 2.49 29.60 3.03
N SER A 273 2.31 29.41 4.34
CA SER A 273 3.03 30.12 5.40
C SER A 273 4.51 29.79 5.51
N LEU A 274 4.98 28.67 4.92
CA LEU A 274 6.38 28.23 4.97
C LEU A 274 7.24 28.81 3.83
N GLY A 275 6.67 29.58 2.90
CA GLY A 275 7.41 30.20 1.80
C GLY A 275 8.04 29.19 0.83
N LEU A 276 7.47 27.99 0.72
CA LEU A 276 7.96 26.96 -0.18
C LEU A 276 7.83 27.41 -1.64
N ASN A 277 8.85 27.12 -2.45
CA ASN A 277 8.86 27.45 -3.88
C ASN A 277 8.68 26.20 -4.73
N LEU A 278 7.59 26.14 -5.51
CA LEU A 278 7.27 24.99 -6.36
C LEU A 278 8.39 24.64 -7.33
N ASN A 279 8.98 25.62 -8.02
CA ASN A 279 10.02 25.39 -9.02
C ASN A 279 11.29 24.82 -8.35
N GLN A 280 11.67 25.32 -7.17
CA GLN A 280 12.80 24.76 -6.41
C GLN A 280 12.54 23.31 -5.98
N LEU A 281 11.36 23.03 -5.42
CA LEU A 281 11.02 21.69 -4.95
C LEU A 281 10.91 20.69 -6.12
N LEU A 282 10.34 21.10 -7.25
CA LEU A 282 10.27 20.22 -8.42
C LEU A 282 11.65 20.01 -9.05
N SER A 283 12.51 21.04 -9.07
CA SER A 283 13.89 20.90 -9.54
C SER A 283 14.64 19.80 -8.77
N ASN A 284 14.39 19.64 -7.46
CA ASN A 284 14.97 18.54 -6.68
C ASN A 284 14.52 17.16 -7.19
N VAL A 285 13.22 16.98 -7.44
CA VAL A 285 12.67 15.73 -8.01
C VAL A 285 13.29 15.43 -9.37
N ILE A 286 13.31 16.42 -10.26
CA ILE A 286 13.85 16.31 -11.62
C ILE A 286 15.36 16.01 -11.60
N SER A 287 16.10 16.63 -10.69
CA SER A 287 17.53 16.34 -10.48
C SER A 287 17.74 14.87 -10.11
N GLY A 288 16.94 14.35 -9.18
CA GLY A 288 16.98 12.94 -8.78
C GLY A 288 16.68 11.98 -9.93
N GLN A 289 15.67 12.30 -10.74
CA GLN A 289 15.34 11.52 -11.93
C GLN A 289 16.48 11.54 -12.95
N SER A 290 16.98 12.73 -13.28
CA SER A 290 18.05 12.94 -14.27
C SER A 290 19.31 12.16 -13.91
N ALA A 291 19.70 12.18 -12.63
CA ALA A 291 20.87 11.47 -12.11
C ALA A 291 20.77 9.94 -12.24
N ASN A 292 19.58 9.38 -12.44
CA ASN A 292 19.35 7.94 -12.47
C ASN A 292 18.94 7.40 -13.85
N LEU A 293 18.90 8.22 -14.89
CA LEU A 293 18.53 7.78 -16.25
C LEU A 293 19.43 6.64 -16.78
N GLY A 294 20.70 6.61 -16.38
CA GLY A 294 21.61 5.53 -16.73
C GLY A 294 21.21 4.14 -16.21
N LYS A 295 20.26 4.05 -15.27
CA LYS A 295 19.70 2.78 -14.78
C LYS A 295 18.70 2.14 -15.74
N LEU A 296 18.23 2.88 -16.75
CA LEU A 296 17.16 2.42 -17.66
C LEU A 296 17.67 1.60 -18.86
N GLY A 297 18.98 1.35 -18.97
CA GLY A 297 19.56 0.63 -20.12
C GLY A 297 19.42 1.36 -21.46
N LEU A 298 19.11 2.66 -21.43
CA LEU A 298 18.95 3.51 -22.59
C LEU A 298 20.30 3.87 -23.21
N ASN A 299 20.34 4.05 -24.53
CA ASN A 299 21.53 4.60 -25.18
C ASN A 299 21.70 6.11 -24.86
N PRO A 300 22.89 6.70 -25.11
CA PRO A 300 23.15 8.10 -24.77
C PRO A 300 22.17 9.10 -25.41
N THR A 301 21.74 8.83 -26.65
CA THR A 301 20.77 9.69 -27.36
C THR A 301 19.41 9.66 -26.69
N GLU A 302 18.92 8.47 -26.31
CA GLU A 302 17.65 8.31 -25.59
C GLU A 302 17.68 8.97 -24.21
N GLN A 303 18.80 8.83 -23.48
CA GLN A 303 19.00 9.51 -22.20
C GLN A 303 18.99 11.03 -22.36
N GLN A 304 19.60 11.55 -23.43
CA GLN A 304 19.59 12.97 -23.74
C GLN A 304 18.17 13.48 -24.04
N VAL A 305 17.38 12.74 -24.82
CA VAL A 305 15.98 13.09 -25.12
C VAL A 305 15.16 13.20 -23.83
N ILE A 306 15.28 12.23 -22.91
CA ILE A 306 14.59 12.29 -21.62
C ILE A 306 15.10 13.44 -20.76
N SER A 307 16.41 13.70 -20.76
CA SER A 307 16.98 14.83 -20.02
C SER A 307 16.41 16.18 -20.50
N VAL A 308 16.28 16.36 -21.81
CA VAL A 308 15.65 17.54 -22.41
C VAL A 308 14.16 17.61 -22.05
N LEU A 309 13.43 16.49 -22.08
CA LEU A 309 12.04 16.43 -21.64
C LEU A 309 11.89 16.91 -20.19
N LEU A 310 12.73 16.44 -19.28
CA LEU A 310 12.71 16.84 -17.87
C LEU A 310 13.00 18.34 -17.69
N GLN A 311 13.96 18.89 -18.45
CA GLN A 311 14.24 20.34 -18.45
C GLN A 311 13.05 21.16 -18.97
N LEU A 312 12.40 20.70 -20.04
CA LEU A 312 11.21 21.35 -20.59
C LEU A 312 10.03 21.33 -19.61
N LEU A 313 9.88 20.28 -18.81
CA LEU A 313 8.85 20.21 -17.78
C LEU A 313 9.08 21.26 -16.68
N LEU A 314 10.33 21.45 -16.24
CA LEU A 314 10.65 22.50 -15.27
C LEU A 314 10.41 23.91 -15.81
N ALA A 315 10.67 24.13 -17.10
CA ALA A 315 10.50 25.44 -17.76
C ALA A 315 9.03 25.84 -18.00
N LYS A 316 8.08 24.91 -17.86
CA LYS A 316 6.65 25.13 -18.11
C LYS A 316 5.86 25.55 -16.85
N ILE A 317 6.55 25.84 -15.74
CA ILE A 317 5.98 26.15 -14.42
C ILE A 317 6.30 27.59 -14.05
#